data_AF-A0A0N5BWX1-F1
#
_entry.id   AF-A0A0N5BWX1-F1
#
_cell.length_a   1.000
_cell.length_b   1.000
_cell.length_c   1.000
_cell.angle_alpha   90.00
_cell.angle_beta   90.00
_cell.angle_gamma   90.00
#
_symmetry.space_group_name_H-M   'P 1'
#
loop_
_entity.id
_entity.type
_entity.pdbx_description
1 polymer ?
#
loop_
_entity_poly.entity_id
_entity_poly.type
_entity_poly.pdbx_seq_one_letter_code
_entity_poly.pdbx_strand_id
1 'polypeptide(L)'
;MVYGCGNQLIKFFVFVSNFLIFAFGAVIFSVSLWANLDTKFSVHLRQYFESLNLNDSYIEELAKYQASLWVLVGIGALLLFVGFLGCCGACNENCVLLSLYGIILFILTLIQIGAIVMALMSRPEFEEIIMKALKYSAENDMRRRQLLPIEEVFQCCGATSDTKEMFKNLNECPEKYVDNPDCYTVITDLISQKSEVLAVVGLLLIIIQFFGIIFSCVLCKAFRERGPSYYA
;
A
#
# COMPACT_ATOMS: atom_id res chain seq x y z
N MET A 1 2.54 -32.87 10.99
CA MET A 1 3.59 -32.46 11.96
C MET A 1 4.98 -32.81 11.48
N VAL A 2 5.60 -31.99 10.63
CA VAL A 2 6.94 -32.17 10.02
C VAL A 2 8.00 -32.70 11.01
N TYR A 3 8.81 -33.68 10.59
CA TYR A 3 9.90 -34.22 11.40
C TYR A 3 11.16 -33.34 11.20
N GLY A 4 11.81 -32.96 12.30
CA GLY A 4 13.05 -32.15 12.31
C GLY A 4 12.87 -30.78 12.97
N CYS A 5 13.76 -30.47 13.91
CA CYS A 5 13.71 -29.24 14.71
C CYS A 5 13.71 -27.96 13.83
N GLY A 6 14.51 -27.94 12.76
CA GLY A 6 14.59 -26.80 11.83
C GLY A 6 13.29 -26.54 11.07
N ASN A 7 12.65 -27.58 10.52
CA ASN A 7 11.40 -27.41 9.76
C ASN A 7 10.24 -27.00 10.67
N GLN A 8 10.23 -27.49 11.91
CA GLN A 8 9.25 -27.11 12.91
C GLN A 8 9.42 -25.64 13.34
N LEU A 9 10.66 -25.16 13.48
CA LEU A 9 10.96 -23.76 13.76
C LEU A 9 10.54 -22.86 12.59
N ILE A 10 10.87 -23.23 11.35
CA ILE A 10 10.48 -22.48 10.15
C ILE A 10 8.95 -22.41 10.04
N LYS A 11 8.25 -23.53 10.27
CA LYS A 11 6.77 -23.57 10.26
C LYS A 11 6.19 -22.60 11.29
N PHE A 12 6.74 -22.60 12.51
CA PHE A 12 6.30 -21.68 13.57
C PHE A 12 6.55 -20.22 13.19
N PHE A 13 7.74 -19.89 12.67
CA PHE A 13 8.07 -18.53 12.25
C PHE A 13 7.19 -18.02 11.10
N VAL A 14 6.96 -18.85 10.07
CA VAL A 14 6.07 -18.51 8.94
C VAL A 14 4.64 -18.32 9.44
N PHE A 15 4.14 -19.19 10.31
CA PHE A 15 2.81 -19.05 10.89
C PHE A 15 2.66 -17.75 11.68
N VAL A 16 3.55 -17.49 12.65
CA VAL A 16 3.45 -16.31 13.53
C VAL A 16 3.61 -15.01 12.75
N SER A 17 4.62 -14.91 11.88
CA SER A 17 4.84 -13.68 11.10
C SER A 17 3.67 -13.37 10.17
N ASN A 18 3.13 -14.38 9.46
CA ASN A 18 1.97 -14.19 8.59
C ASN A 18 0.68 -13.94 9.36
N PHE A 19 0.52 -14.51 10.57
CA PHE A 19 -0.60 -14.19 11.44
C PHE A 19 -0.56 -12.74 11.91
N LEU A 20 0.62 -12.22 12.26
CA LEU A 20 0.79 -10.80 12.59
C LEU A 20 0.44 -9.93 11.37
N ILE A 21 0.97 -10.25 10.19
CA ILE A 21 0.64 -9.52 8.95
C ILE A 21 -0.87 -9.55 8.68
N PHE A 22 -1.52 -10.69 8.85
CA PHE A 22 -2.97 -10.83 8.72
C PHE A 22 -3.72 -9.95 9.71
N ALA A 23 -3.34 -9.96 10.98
CA ALA A 23 -3.98 -9.14 12.02
C ALA A 23 -3.80 -7.64 11.77
N PHE A 24 -2.57 -7.20 11.43
CA PHE A 24 -2.31 -5.82 11.04
C PHE A 24 -3.09 -5.44 9.78
N GLY A 25 -3.12 -6.30 8.76
CA GLY A 25 -3.90 -6.10 7.55
C GLY A 25 -5.39 -5.98 7.82
N ALA A 26 -5.94 -6.78 8.73
CA ALA A 26 -7.33 -6.70 9.16
C ALA A 26 -7.65 -5.39 9.89
N VAL A 27 -6.79 -4.94 10.80
CA VAL A 27 -6.97 -3.63 11.46
C VAL A 27 -6.95 -2.50 10.43
N ILE A 28 -5.96 -2.49 9.54
CA ILE A 28 -5.85 -1.46 8.49
C ILE A 28 -7.09 -1.49 7.59
N PHE A 29 -7.48 -2.68 7.10
CA PHE A 29 -8.64 -2.84 6.23
C PHE A 29 -9.94 -2.40 6.90
N SER A 30 -10.20 -2.85 8.14
CA SER A 30 -11.41 -2.50 8.89
C SER A 30 -11.48 -1.01 9.23
N VAL A 31 -10.40 -0.42 9.73
CA VAL A 31 -10.35 1.02 10.03
C VAL A 31 -10.51 1.83 8.75
N SER A 32 -9.88 1.42 7.65
CA SER A 32 -9.95 2.16 6.39
C SER A 32 -11.34 2.08 5.76
N LEU A 33 -11.99 0.92 5.82
CA LEU A 33 -13.35 0.72 5.32
C LEU A 33 -14.38 1.46 6.18
N TRP A 34 -14.24 1.42 7.51
CA TRP A 34 -15.10 2.18 8.42
C TRP A 34 -14.97 3.68 8.19
N ALA A 35 -13.74 4.20 8.09
CA ALA A 35 -13.48 5.61 7.81
C ALA A 35 -14.01 6.06 6.44
N ASN A 36 -14.11 5.16 5.46
CA ASN A 36 -14.64 5.47 4.13
C ASN A 36 -16.18 5.45 4.09
N LEU A 37 -16.81 4.53 4.82
CA LEU A 37 -18.25 4.30 4.77
C LEU A 37 -19.05 5.17 5.73
N ASP A 38 -18.45 5.65 6.82
CA ASP A 38 -19.16 6.41 7.85
C ASP A 38 -19.12 7.93 7.59
N THR A 39 -20.20 8.45 7.00
CA THR A 39 -20.39 9.90 6.77
C THR A 39 -20.59 10.71 8.05
N LYS A 40 -20.88 10.06 9.19
CA LYS A 40 -21.01 10.72 10.50
C LYS A 40 -19.69 10.78 11.24
N PHE A 41 -18.77 9.85 10.96
CA PHE A 41 -17.42 9.85 11.52
C PHE A 41 -16.66 11.14 11.16
N SER A 42 -16.77 11.62 9.91
CA SER A 42 -16.15 12.88 9.48
C SER A 42 -16.70 14.11 10.23
N VAL A 43 -17.97 14.10 10.61
CA VAL A 43 -18.62 15.19 11.38
C VAL A 43 -18.25 15.13 12.86
N HIS A 44 -18.24 13.94 13.48
CA HIS A 44 -17.85 13.79 14.88
C HIS A 44 -16.36 14.03 15.12
N LEU A 45 -15.50 13.64 14.18
CA LEU A 45 -14.09 14.01 14.22
C LEU A 45 -13.92 15.54 14.21
N ARG A 46 -14.63 16.25 13.33
CA ARG A 46 -14.61 17.73 13.30
C ARG A 46 -14.99 18.33 14.65
N GLN A 47 -16.09 17.87 15.26
CA GLN A 47 -16.55 18.37 16.55
C GLN A 47 -15.59 18.06 17.72
N TYR A 48 -14.95 16.88 17.72
CA TYR A 48 -13.94 16.55 18.73
C TYR A 48 -12.69 17.44 18.62
N PHE A 49 -12.22 17.72 17.40
CA PHE A 49 -11.08 18.61 17.17
C PHE A 49 -11.39 20.07 17.50
N GLU A 50 -12.60 20.55 17.20
CA GLU A 50 -13.08 21.89 17.54
C GLU A 50 -13.11 22.11 19.08
N SER A 51 -13.43 21.06 19.84
CA SER A 51 -13.42 21.10 21.32
C SER A 51 -12.02 21.17 21.96
N LEU A 52 -10.96 20.88 21.20
CA LEU A 52 -9.57 20.89 21.67
C LEU A 52 -8.86 22.24 21.44
N ASN A 53 -9.53 23.27 20.87
CA ASN A 53 -8.93 24.58 20.54
C ASN A 53 -7.61 24.47 19.74
N LEU A 54 -7.48 23.43 18.92
CA LEU A 54 -6.36 23.29 17.99
C LEU A 54 -6.63 24.20 16.79
N ASN A 55 -5.70 25.13 16.51
CA ASN A 55 -5.79 26.11 15.42
C ASN A 55 -6.25 25.47 14.09
N ASP A 56 -6.95 26.28 13.26
CA ASP A 56 -7.53 25.93 11.94
C ASP A 56 -6.59 25.15 11.00
N SER A 57 -5.27 25.22 11.21
CA SER A 57 -4.26 24.44 10.50
C SER A 57 -4.46 22.91 10.56
N TYR A 58 -5.04 22.38 11.65
CA TYR A 58 -5.20 20.92 11.87
C TYR A 58 -6.52 20.34 11.35
N ILE A 59 -7.59 21.15 11.29
CA ILE A 59 -8.89 20.72 10.75
C ILE A 59 -8.79 20.39 9.24
N GLU A 60 -7.79 20.95 8.56
CA GLU A 60 -7.47 20.70 7.16
C GLU A 60 -6.57 19.49 6.88
N GLU A 61 -5.94 18.93 7.91
CA GLU A 61 -5.33 17.60 7.79
C GLU A 61 -6.37 16.49 7.79
N LEU A 62 -7.58 16.76 8.27
CA LEU A 62 -8.63 15.77 8.49
C LEU A 62 -9.42 15.45 7.21
N ALA A 63 -9.51 16.40 6.28
CA ALA A 63 -10.08 16.17 4.95
C ALA A 63 -9.20 15.23 4.10
N LYS A 64 -7.86 15.28 4.28
CA LYS A 64 -6.83 14.46 3.59
C LYS A 64 -7.02 12.95 3.60
N TYR A 65 -7.91 12.44 4.44
CA TYR A 65 -8.04 11.01 4.65
C TYR A 65 -8.76 10.31 3.49
N GLN A 66 -9.83 10.87 2.93
CA GLN A 66 -10.77 10.12 2.07
C GLN A 66 -10.09 9.51 0.82
N ALA A 67 -9.10 10.24 0.35
CA ALA A 67 -8.11 9.89 -0.64
C ALA A 67 -7.27 8.62 -0.41
N SER A 68 -6.47 8.73 0.65
CA SER A 68 -5.47 7.79 1.11
C SER A 68 -6.16 6.53 1.61
N LEU A 69 -7.39 6.67 2.13
CA LEU A 69 -8.19 5.58 2.65
C LEU A 69 -8.50 4.52 1.60
N TRP A 70 -8.79 4.85 0.34
CA TRP A 70 -9.02 3.82 -0.68
C TRP A 70 -7.75 3.04 -1.05
N VAL A 71 -6.61 3.72 -1.11
CA VAL A 71 -5.29 3.07 -1.29
C VAL A 71 -4.98 2.19 -0.08
N LEU A 72 -5.26 2.67 1.13
CA LEU A 72 -5.06 1.97 2.38
C LEU A 72 -6.00 0.76 2.53
N VAL A 73 -7.23 0.84 2.02
CA VAL A 73 -8.14 -0.32 1.85
C VAL A 73 -7.49 -1.36 0.95
N GLY A 74 -6.94 -0.96 -0.21
CA GLY A 74 -6.25 -1.87 -1.13
C GLY A 74 -5.03 -2.55 -0.49
N ILE A 75 -4.17 -1.77 0.18
CA ILE A 75 -2.99 -2.29 0.89
C ILE A 75 -3.42 -3.23 2.03
N GLY A 76 -4.39 -2.83 2.85
CA GLY A 76 -4.93 -3.63 3.95
C GLY A 76 -5.53 -4.94 3.46
N ALA A 77 -6.30 -4.93 2.38
CA ALA A 77 -6.87 -6.11 1.75
C ALA A 77 -5.78 -7.06 1.23
N LEU A 78 -4.73 -6.51 0.60
CA LEU A 78 -3.60 -7.30 0.11
C LEU A 78 -2.83 -7.96 1.26
N LEU A 79 -2.52 -7.21 2.33
CA LEU A 79 -1.86 -7.76 3.52
C LEU A 79 -2.69 -8.83 4.21
N LEU A 80 -4.01 -8.61 4.32
CA LEU A 80 -4.95 -9.60 4.85
C LEU A 80 -4.93 -10.86 3.99
N PHE A 81 -5.03 -10.73 2.67
CA PHE A 81 -5.05 -11.88 1.76
C PHE A 81 -3.73 -12.68 1.78
N VAL A 82 -2.58 -11.99 1.67
CA VAL A 82 -1.25 -12.62 1.71
C VAL A 82 -0.99 -13.27 3.06
N GLY A 83 -1.31 -12.59 4.16
CA GLY A 83 -1.17 -13.11 5.52
C GLY A 83 -2.06 -14.34 5.76
N PHE A 84 -3.29 -14.35 5.24
CA PHE A 84 -4.18 -15.50 5.29
C PHE A 84 -3.57 -16.71 4.55
N LEU A 85 -3.08 -16.52 3.33
CA LEU A 85 -2.46 -17.61 2.56
C LEU A 85 -1.22 -18.19 3.25
N GLY A 86 -0.35 -17.33 3.78
CA GLY A 86 0.85 -17.75 4.50
C GLY A 86 0.54 -18.49 5.80
N CYS A 87 -0.38 -17.95 6.61
CA CYS A 87 -0.79 -18.53 7.89
C CYS A 87 -1.55 -19.86 7.70
N CYS A 88 -2.59 -19.89 6.85
CA CYS A 88 -3.37 -21.10 6.58
C CYS A 88 -2.55 -22.15 5.82
N GLY A 89 -1.68 -21.74 4.89
CA GLY A 89 -0.76 -22.64 4.19
C GLY A 89 0.20 -23.34 5.16
N ALA A 90 0.75 -22.61 6.14
CA ALA A 90 1.58 -23.19 7.18
C ALA A 90 0.77 -24.04 8.17
N CYS A 91 -0.37 -23.55 8.66
CA CYS A 91 -1.19 -24.24 9.67
C CYS A 91 -1.72 -25.59 9.14
N ASN A 92 -2.33 -25.57 7.96
CA ASN A 92 -2.98 -26.73 7.35
C ASN A 92 -1.99 -27.66 6.61
N GLU A 93 -0.69 -27.37 6.65
CA GLU A 93 0.34 -28.10 5.90
C GLU A 93 -0.01 -28.23 4.40
N ASN A 94 -0.65 -27.19 3.82
CA ASN A 94 -1.16 -27.22 2.45
C ASN A 94 -0.20 -26.51 1.48
N CYS A 95 0.53 -27.31 0.70
CA CYS A 95 1.48 -26.83 -0.31
C CYS A 95 0.87 -25.91 -1.36
N VAL A 96 -0.40 -26.08 -1.72
CA VAL A 96 -1.03 -25.26 -2.77
C VAL A 96 -1.17 -23.83 -2.26
N LEU A 97 -1.73 -23.64 -1.06
CA LEU A 97 -1.86 -22.31 -0.43
C LEU A 97 -0.50 -21.65 -0.22
N LEU A 98 0.48 -22.43 0.26
CA LEU A 98 1.81 -21.90 0.54
C LEU A 98 2.59 -21.57 -0.76
N SER A 99 2.37 -22.34 -1.83
CA SER A 99 2.92 -22.03 -3.15
C SER A 99 2.28 -20.77 -3.75
N LEU A 100 0.96 -20.58 -3.60
CA LEU A 100 0.28 -19.34 -4.01
C LEU A 100 0.85 -18.13 -3.25
N TYR A 101 1.04 -18.25 -1.94
CA TYR A 101 1.73 -17.23 -1.14
C TYR A 101 3.12 -16.91 -1.72
N GLY A 102 3.94 -17.93 -2.02
CA GLY A 102 5.27 -17.75 -2.59
C GLY A 102 5.26 -17.08 -3.98
N ILE A 103 4.32 -17.47 -4.85
CA ILE A 103 4.14 -16.87 -6.18
C ILE A 103 3.75 -15.39 -6.06
N ILE A 104 2.81 -15.06 -5.17
CA ILE A 104 2.40 -13.67 -4.96
C ILE A 104 3.59 -12.84 -4.45
N LEU A 105 4.35 -13.34 -3.47
CA LEU A 105 5.56 -12.64 -3.00
C LEU A 105 6.59 -12.45 -4.11
N PHE A 106 6.78 -13.44 -4.98
CA PHE A 106 7.68 -13.32 -6.12
C PHE A 106 7.23 -12.22 -7.10
N ILE A 107 5.94 -12.17 -7.44
CA ILE A 107 5.37 -11.12 -8.30
C ILE A 107 5.55 -9.74 -7.65
N LEU A 108 5.26 -9.61 -6.35
CA LEU A 108 5.47 -8.36 -5.61
C LEU A 108 6.94 -7.93 -5.61
N THR A 109 7.87 -8.88 -5.48
CA THR A 109 9.31 -8.62 -5.55
C THR A 109 9.70 -8.05 -6.92
N LEU A 110 9.17 -8.61 -8.02
CA LEU A 110 9.44 -8.09 -9.38
C LEU A 110 8.90 -6.68 -9.59
N ILE A 111 7.66 -6.42 -9.15
CA ILE A 111 7.05 -5.09 -9.20
C ILE A 111 7.91 -4.09 -8.43
N GLN A 112 8.36 -4.49 -7.24
CA GLN A 112 9.16 -3.66 -6.36
C GLN A 112 10.56 -3.35 -6.94
N ILE A 113 11.23 -4.35 -7.51
CA ILE A 113 12.51 -4.14 -8.20
C ILE A 113 12.31 -3.19 -9.38
N GLY A 114 11.24 -3.38 -10.17
CA GLY A 114 10.89 -2.49 -11.27
C GLY A 114 10.71 -1.04 -10.80
N ALA A 115 9.97 -0.83 -9.72
CA ALA A 115 9.78 0.49 -9.13
C ALA A 115 11.09 1.13 -8.66
N ILE A 116 11.98 0.38 -8.02
CA ILE A 116 13.29 0.87 -7.56
C ILE A 116 14.19 1.22 -8.75
N VAL A 117 14.28 0.35 -9.76
CA VAL A 117 15.09 0.58 -10.95
C VAL A 117 14.62 1.82 -11.70
N MET A 118 13.31 1.96 -11.90
CA MET A 118 12.70 3.14 -12.52
C MET A 118 12.99 4.42 -11.73
N ALA A 119 12.94 4.36 -10.39
CA ALA A 119 13.24 5.51 -9.54
C ALA A 119 14.73 5.91 -9.59
N LEU A 120 15.64 4.98 -9.88
CA LEU A 120 17.10 5.18 -9.86
C LEU A 120 17.69 5.55 -11.23
N MET A 121 17.23 4.92 -12.32
CA MET A 121 17.90 5.03 -13.64
C MET A 121 17.53 6.29 -14.42
N SER A 122 16.30 6.76 -14.30
CA SER A 122 15.81 7.82 -15.19
C SER A 122 14.76 8.67 -14.49
N ARG A 123 15.25 9.64 -13.68
CA ARG A 123 14.41 10.77 -13.20
C ARG A 123 13.51 11.32 -14.31
N PRO A 124 13.99 11.62 -15.55
CA PRO A 124 13.12 12.16 -16.59
C PRO A 124 12.06 11.18 -17.12
N GLU A 125 12.35 9.88 -17.25
CA GLU A 125 11.34 8.91 -17.73
C GLU A 125 10.30 8.59 -16.65
N PHE A 126 10.76 8.49 -15.40
CA PHE A 126 9.88 8.33 -14.25
C PHE A 126 8.97 9.55 -14.06
N GLU A 127 9.54 10.75 -14.18
CA GLU A 127 8.81 12.02 -14.26
C GLU A 127 7.81 12.02 -15.42
N GLU A 128 8.20 11.56 -16.61
CA GLU A 128 7.28 11.46 -17.76
C GLU A 128 6.09 10.50 -17.50
N ILE A 129 6.33 9.39 -16.79
CA ILE A 129 5.26 8.45 -16.41
C ILE A 129 4.30 9.08 -15.39
N ILE A 130 4.83 9.74 -14.36
CA ILE A 130 4.00 10.46 -13.37
C ILE A 130 3.21 11.56 -14.09
N MET A 131 3.87 12.32 -14.96
CA MET A 131 3.23 13.36 -15.77
C MET A 131 2.09 12.80 -16.61
N LYS A 132 2.31 11.69 -17.32
CA LYS A 132 1.27 11.02 -18.12
C LYS A 132 0.12 10.50 -17.26
N ALA A 133 0.42 9.89 -16.12
CA ALA A 133 -0.59 9.37 -15.20
C ALA A 133 -1.47 10.50 -14.62
N LEU A 134 -0.86 11.61 -14.22
CA LEU A 134 -1.58 12.78 -13.71
C LEU A 134 -2.39 13.48 -14.80
N LYS A 135 -1.82 13.67 -16.00
CA LYS A 135 -2.57 14.18 -17.16
C LYS A 135 -3.76 13.30 -17.52
N TYR A 136 -3.60 11.97 -17.44
CA TYR A 136 -4.69 11.02 -17.68
C TYR A 136 -5.83 11.15 -16.66
N SER A 137 -5.49 11.46 -15.40
CA SER A 137 -6.46 11.75 -14.34
C SER A 137 -7.20 13.09 -14.56
N ALA A 138 -6.63 14.01 -15.33
CA ALA A 138 -7.24 15.31 -15.65
C ALA A 138 -8.22 15.28 -16.84
N GLU A 139 -8.31 14.17 -17.58
CA GLU A 139 -8.95 14.13 -18.90
C GLU A 139 -10.48 14.29 -18.87
N ASN A 140 -11.16 13.76 -17.84
CA ASN A 140 -12.63 13.76 -17.74
C ASN A 140 -13.09 13.96 -16.30
N ASP A 141 -14.30 14.51 -16.11
CA ASP A 141 -14.90 14.83 -14.80
C ASP A 141 -14.83 13.66 -13.80
N MET A 142 -15.11 12.42 -14.24
CA MET A 142 -15.04 11.23 -13.37
C MET A 142 -13.63 11.00 -12.85
N ARG A 143 -12.60 11.20 -13.67
CA ARG A 143 -11.20 10.99 -13.30
C ARG A 143 -10.64 12.15 -12.49
N ARG A 144 -11.07 13.38 -12.76
CA ARG A 144 -10.71 14.54 -11.93
C ARG A 144 -11.20 14.37 -10.49
N ARG A 145 -12.40 13.79 -10.32
CA ARG A 145 -12.90 13.37 -8.99
C ARG A 145 -12.06 12.29 -8.31
N GLN A 146 -11.32 11.48 -9.08
CA GLN A 146 -10.37 10.50 -8.54
C GLN A 146 -9.01 11.13 -8.19
N LEU A 147 -8.75 12.36 -8.63
CA LEU A 147 -7.52 13.11 -8.33
C LEU A 147 -7.62 13.92 -7.03
N LEU A 148 -8.81 14.38 -6.63
CA LEU A 148 -9.09 14.99 -5.32
C LEU A 148 -8.35 14.27 -4.18
N PRO A 149 -8.34 12.92 -4.16
CA PRO A 149 -7.49 12.18 -3.28
C PRO A 149 -6.02 12.61 -3.19
N ILE A 150 -5.38 12.61 -4.35
CA ILE A 150 -3.97 12.89 -4.53
C ILE A 150 -3.69 14.35 -4.15
N GLU A 151 -4.58 15.27 -4.51
CA GLU A 151 -4.53 16.69 -4.15
C GLU A 151 -4.47 16.91 -2.64
N GLU A 152 -5.26 16.19 -1.85
CA GLU A 152 -5.23 16.36 -0.41
C GLU A 152 -4.01 15.69 0.26
N VAL A 153 -3.63 14.49 -0.19
CA VAL A 153 -2.48 13.75 0.37
C VAL A 153 -1.16 14.49 0.15
N PHE A 154 -0.98 15.00 -1.07
CA PHE A 154 0.22 15.72 -1.45
C PHE A 154 0.09 17.24 -1.25
N GLN A 155 -1.03 17.72 -0.71
CA GLN A 155 -1.28 19.15 -0.46
C GLN A 155 -1.02 20.01 -1.70
N CYS A 156 -1.65 19.63 -2.80
CA CYS A 156 -1.48 20.22 -4.12
C CYS A 156 -2.84 20.52 -4.76
N CYS A 157 -2.85 21.27 -5.84
CA CYS A 157 -4.05 21.57 -6.62
C CYS A 157 -3.76 21.48 -8.12
N GLY A 158 -4.55 20.68 -8.83
CA GLY A 158 -4.35 20.31 -10.22
C GLY A 158 -3.39 19.13 -10.40
N ALA A 159 -3.60 18.39 -11.48
CA ALA A 159 -2.75 17.25 -11.82
C ALA A 159 -1.34 17.68 -12.24
N THR A 160 -1.27 18.76 -13.02
CA THR A 160 -0.06 19.34 -13.59
C THR A 160 -0.19 20.85 -13.62
N SER A 161 0.92 21.56 -13.83
CA SER A 161 0.88 23.03 -13.91
C SER A 161 -0.09 23.54 -14.98
N ASP A 162 -0.19 22.85 -16.12
CA ASP A 162 -1.12 23.16 -17.22
C ASP A 162 -2.61 23.01 -16.83
N THR A 163 -2.92 22.10 -15.90
CA THR A 163 -4.31 21.75 -15.54
C THR A 163 -4.77 22.44 -14.27
N LYS A 164 -3.86 23.04 -13.49
CA LYS A 164 -4.17 23.74 -12.24
C LYS A 164 -5.28 24.79 -12.39
N GLU A 165 -5.21 25.66 -13.40
CA GLU A 165 -6.25 26.69 -13.60
C GLU A 165 -7.62 26.09 -13.92
N MET A 166 -7.67 24.99 -14.68
CA MET A 166 -8.92 24.28 -14.97
C MET A 166 -9.55 23.77 -13.67
N PHE A 167 -8.77 23.11 -12.81
CA PHE A 167 -9.26 22.57 -11.54
C PHE A 167 -9.73 23.68 -10.58
N LYS A 168 -9.03 24.84 -10.56
CA LYS A 168 -9.48 26.03 -9.83
C LYS A 168 -10.85 26.51 -10.29
N ASN A 169 -11.04 26.69 -11.61
CA ASN A 169 -12.29 27.22 -12.16
C ASN A 169 -13.50 26.30 -11.95
N LEU A 170 -13.26 25.00 -11.83
CA LEU A 170 -14.29 23.99 -11.60
C LEU A 170 -14.60 23.76 -10.12
N ASN A 171 -13.92 24.47 -9.20
CA ASN A 171 -13.95 24.20 -7.75
C ASN A 171 -13.67 22.74 -7.41
N GLU A 172 -12.78 22.10 -8.18
CA GLU A 172 -12.37 20.71 -7.95
C GLU A 172 -11.12 20.61 -7.06
N CYS A 173 -10.49 21.75 -6.74
CA CYS A 173 -9.41 21.79 -5.75
C CYS A 173 -9.94 21.96 -4.32
N PRO A 174 -9.25 21.38 -3.30
CA PRO A 174 -9.55 21.65 -1.90
C PRO A 174 -9.23 23.11 -1.55
N GLU A 175 -10.13 23.79 -0.82
CA GLU A 175 -10.06 25.25 -0.59
C GLU A 175 -8.71 25.75 -0.02
N LYS A 176 -8.04 25.05 0.92
CA LYS A 176 -6.69 25.45 1.39
C LYS A 176 -5.59 25.28 0.38
N TYR A 177 -5.70 24.30 -0.51
CA TYR A 177 -4.62 23.95 -1.41
C TYR A 177 -4.78 24.61 -2.79
N VAL A 178 -5.80 25.45 -2.98
CA VAL A 178 -6.03 26.19 -4.23
C VAL A 178 -4.76 26.91 -4.68
N ASP A 179 -4.02 27.54 -3.77
CA ASP A 179 -2.80 28.27 -4.15
C ASP A 179 -1.52 27.43 -4.13
N ASN A 180 -1.58 26.21 -3.61
CA ASN A 180 -0.43 25.28 -3.58
C ASN A 180 -0.01 24.84 -5.00
N PRO A 181 1.26 24.45 -5.20
CA PRO A 181 1.73 23.88 -6.46
C PRO A 181 0.91 22.66 -6.90
N ASP A 182 1.01 22.31 -8.18
CA ASP A 182 0.34 21.13 -8.72
C ASP A 182 0.95 19.81 -8.23
N CYS A 183 0.16 18.75 -8.31
CA CYS A 183 0.53 17.47 -7.70
C CYS A 183 1.75 16.83 -8.35
N TYR A 184 1.97 17.07 -9.64
CA TYR A 184 3.18 16.60 -10.30
C TYR A 184 4.42 17.17 -9.60
N THR A 185 4.51 18.49 -9.44
CA THR A 185 5.66 19.14 -8.79
C THR A 185 5.88 18.66 -7.36
N VAL A 186 4.83 18.56 -6.55
CA VAL A 186 4.98 18.13 -5.15
C VAL A 186 5.43 16.67 -5.05
N ILE A 187 4.88 15.78 -5.87
CA ILE A 187 5.25 14.36 -5.87
C ILE A 187 6.72 14.20 -6.29
N THR A 188 7.16 14.89 -7.34
CA THR A 188 8.55 14.81 -7.81
C THR A 188 9.55 15.37 -6.80
N ASP A 189 9.19 16.45 -6.10
CA ASP A 189 10.01 17.06 -5.06
C ASP A 189 10.12 16.16 -3.82
N LEU A 190 9.01 15.55 -3.38
CA LEU A 190 9.02 14.62 -2.25
C LEU A 190 9.86 13.38 -2.54
N ILE A 191 9.75 12.83 -3.75
CA ILE A 191 10.53 11.68 -4.17
C ILE A 191 12.02 12.05 -4.20
N SER A 192 12.35 13.26 -4.68
CA SER A 192 13.73 13.73 -4.71
C SER A 192 14.30 13.96 -3.31
N GLN A 193 13.52 14.55 -2.41
CA GLN A 193 13.95 14.90 -1.05
C GLN A 193 13.98 13.69 -0.09
N LYS A 194 13.14 12.66 -0.31
CA LYS A 194 12.99 11.49 0.59
C LYS A 194 13.43 10.17 -0.04
N SER A 195 14.14 10.20 -1.17
CA SER A 195 14.54 8.99 -1.91
C SER A 195 15.35 7.99 -1.09
N GLU A 196 16.19 8.44 -0.16
CA GLU A 196 17.01 7.55 0.69
C GLU A 196 16.16 6.65 1.60
N VAL A 197 15.13 7.21 2.26
CA VAL A 197 14.26 6.45 3.16
C VAL A 197 13.47 5.41 2.37
N LEU A 198 12.95 5.79 1.20
CA LEU A 198 12.21 4.88 0.31
C LEU A 198 13.10 3.73 -0.19
N ALA A 199 14.36 4.02 -0.52
CA ALA A 199 15.33 2.99 -0.93
C ALA A 199 15.62 1.99 0.19
N VAL A 200 15.82 2.46 1.43
CA VAL A 200 16.08 1.59 2.59
C VAL A 200 14.88 0.70 2.91
N VAL A 201 13.67 1.27 2.98
CA VAL A 201 12.43 0.50 3.21
C VAL A 201 12.22 -0.50 2.08
N GLY A 202 12.45 -0.10 0.82
CA GLY A 202 12.37 -0.98 -0.34
C GLY A 202 13.33 -2.16 -0.25
N LEU A 203 14.60 -1.93 0.11
CA LEU A 203 15.57 -3.00 0.26
C LEU A 203 15.19 -3.99 1.37
N LEU A 204 14.74 -3.49 2.52
CA LEU A 204 14.29 -4.34 3.64
C LEU A 204 13.12 -5.23 3.25
N LEU A 205 12.14 -4.67 2.53
CA LEU A 205 10.98 -5.42 2.03
C LEU A 205 11.40 -6.54 1.06
N ILE A 206 12.35 -6.29 0.15
CA ILE A 206 12.88 -7.33 -0.76
C ILE A 206 13.50 -8.47 0.03
N ILE A 207 14.31 -8.15 1.06
CA ILE A 207 14.95 -9.17 1.90
C ILE A 207 13.89 -10.03 2.61
N ILE A 208 12.87 -9.40 3.19
CA ILE A 208 11.78 -10.10 3.88
C ILE A 208 11.00 -11.00 2.91
N GLN A 209 10.64 -10.49 1.73
CA GLN A 209 9.93 -11.27 0.70
C GLN A 209 10.76 -12.47 0.23
N PHE A 210 12.06 -12.27 0.02
CA PHE A 210 12.97 -13.34 -0.40
C PHE A 210 13.03 -14.48 0.63
N PHE A 211 13.15 -14.16 1.92
CA PHE A 211 13.04 -15.16 2.98
C PHE A 211 11.68 -15.85 2.99
N GLY A 212 10.59 -15.10 2.78
CA GLY A 212 9.24 -15.65 2.66
C GLY A 212 9.11 -16.69 1.53
N ILE A 213 9.71 -16.41 0.37
CA ILE A 213 9.75 -17.31 -0.79
C ILE A 213 10.57 -18.57 -0.46
N ILE A 214 11.77 -18.41 0.11
CA ILE A 214 12.61 -19.55 0.51
C ILE A 214 11.88 -20.46 1.50
N PHE A 215 11.30 -19.87 2.56
CA PHE A 215 10.60 -20.65 3.58
C PHE A 215 9.35 -21.34 3.02
N SER A 216 8.62 -20.69 2.11
CA SER A 216 7.51 -21.31 1.38
C SER A 216 7.98 -22.55 0.61
N CYS A 217 9.05 -22.44 -0.18
CA CYS A 217 9.61 -23.55 -0.95
C CYS A 217 10.10 -24.70 -0.06
N VAL A 218 10.82 -24.39 1.02
CA VAL A 218 11.34 -25.38 1.98
C VAL A 218 10.21 -26.15 2.65
N LEU A 219 9.17 -25.45 3.13
CA LEU A 219 8.01 -26.08 3.75
C LEU A 219 7.18 -26.89 2.75
N CYS A 220 6.95 -26.38 1.53
CA CYS A 220 6.27 -27.14 0.47
C CYS A 220 7.00 -28.44 0.12
N LYS A 221 8.34 -28.41 0.05
CA LYS A 221 9.14 -29.61 -0.17
C LYS A 221 8.99 -30.60 1.00
N ALA A 222 9.11 -30.11 2.23
CA ALA A 222 8.97 -30.92 3.44
C ALA A 222 7.57 -31.56 3.59
N PHE A 223 6.51 -30.86 3.17
CA PHE A 223 5.14 -31.40 3.15
C PHE A 223 4.94 -32.44 2.03
N ARG A 224 5.50 -32.21 0.83
CA ARG A 224 5.43 -33.18 -0.28
C ARG A 224 6.16 -34.48 0.01
N GLU A 225 7.31 -34.42 0.68
CA GLU A 225 8.08 -35.61 1.07
C GLU A 225 7.32 -36.52 2.06
N ARG A 226 6.30 -36.01 2.75
CA ARG A 226 5.40 -36.84 3.58
C ARG A 226 4.29 -37.55 2.82
N GLY A 227 3.76 -36.91 1.76
CA GLY A 227 2.65 -37.44 0.97
C GLY A 227 2.82 -38.88 0.44
N PRO A 228 4.01 -39.33 -0.03
CA PRO A 228 4.15 -40.67 -0.60
C PRO A 228 4.13 -41.83 0.42
N SER A 229 4.32 -41.58 1.72
CA SER A 229 4.37 -42.67 2.73
C SER A 229 2.99 -43.12 3.26
N TYR A 230 1.89 -42.53 2.80
CA TYR A 230 0.53 -42.94 3.24
C TYR A 230 -0.16 -43.92 2.26
N TYR A 231 0.44 -44.15 1.09
CA TYR A 231 -0.06 -45.07 0.05
C TYR A 231 0.89 -46.25 -0.22
N ALA A 232 1.93 -46.43 0.59
CA ALA A 232 2.89 -47.52 0.50
C ALA A 232 2.77 -48.42 1.74
#